data_AF-A0A316VEA0-F1
#
_entry.id   AF-A0A316VEA0-F1
#
_cell.length_a   1.000
_cell.length_b   1.000
_cell.length_c   1.000
_cell.angle_alpha   90.00
_cell.angle_beta   90.00
_cell.angle_gamma   90.00
#
_symmetry.space_group_name_H-M   'P 1'
#
loop_
_entity.id
_entity.type
_entity.pdbx_description
1 polymer ?
#
loop_
_entity_poly.entity_id
_entity_poly.type
_entity_poly.pdbx_seq_one_letter_code
_entity_poly.pdbx_strand_id
1 'polypeptide(L)'
;MYTNRFCSIFLIFLNLQTIVAVFDLNRTPSPEPPEEQTPQAPAAQSNPTRKDITELKRSSRAPGIQASAIAIASGYPKGSKEYKKVYFHHYHSIRRQQKEQFFEGRVADPKLALKQEKQRKNESIAKANKARAERRRAGTLTPADEWYYERCAKWQREKNRKNPEYKRKRNADARERKRARLAEQKEKANKEKPADDK
;
A
#
# COMPACT_ATOMS: atom_id res chain seq x y z
N MET A 1 15.99 -0.33 66.72
CA MET A 1 16.48 -1.73 66.61
C MET A 1 16.05 -2.30 65.27
N TYR A 2 17.03 -2.84 64.52
CA TYR A 2 17.00 -3.87 63.46
C TYR A 2 15.80 -3.96 62.51
N THR A 3 15.86 -3.53 61.24
CA THR A 3 16.54 -4.09 60.05
C THR A 3 16.02 -5.44 59.51
N ASN A 4 15.63 -5.39 58.23
CA ASN A 4 15.88 -6.34 57.13
C ASN A 4 15.71 -7.84 57.37
N ARG A 5 14.92 -8.52 56.51
CA ARG A 5 15.35 -9.58 55.56
C ARG A 5 14.30 -9.71 54.44
N PHE A 6 14.61 -9.33 53.21
CA PHE A 6 15.29 -10.15 52.19
C PHE A 6 14.44 -11.32 51.68
N CYS A 7 14.50 -11.51 50.35
CA CYS A 7 13.95 -12.60 49.54
C CYS A 7 12.49 -12.37 49.10
N SER A 8 12.18 -11.90 47.88
CA SER A 8 12.77 -12.22 46.58
C SER A 8 13.07 -13.70 46.42
N ILE A 9 12.82 -14.24 45.24
CA ILE A 9 13.13 -15.62 44.89
C ILE A 9 12.08 -16.56 45.51
N PHE A 10 10.96 -16.70 44.83
CA PHE A 10 10.52 -17.96 44.26
C PHE A 10 9.10 -17.73 43.70
N LEU A 11 8.92 -17.12 42.52
CA LEU A 11 8.79 -17.90 41.27
C LEU A 11 9.16 -19.37 41.49
N ILE A 12 8.47 -20.29 40.81
CA ILE A 12 8.74 -21.72 40.92
C ILE A 12 8.12 -22.23 42.23
N PHE A 13 7.04 -22.98 42.23
CA PHE A 13 6.69 -24.08 41.35
C PHE A 13 5.19 -23.98 41.09
N LEU A 14 4.75 -23.80 39.84
CA LEU A 14 4.50 -24.94 38.96
C LEU A 14 3.76 -26.06 39.70
N ASN A 15 2.52 -26.31 39.26
CA ASN A 15 1.70 -27.44 39.66
C ASN A 15 1.14 -27.28 41.08
N LEU A 16 -0.11 -27.59 41.38
CA LEU A 16 -0.96 -28.62 40.80
C LEU A 16 -2.23 -27.94 40.28
N GLN A 17 -2.55 -28.06 38.99
CA GLN A 17 -3.35 -29.17 38.50
C GLN A 17 -4.54 -29.50 39.41
N THR A 18 -5.72 -29.52 38.78
CA THR A 18 -6.84 -30.42 39.09
C THR A 18 -7.41 -30.25 40.49
N ILE A 19 -8.66 -29.81 40.60
CA ILE A 19 -9.79 -30.70 40.89
C ILE A 19 -11.02 -29.88 40.45
N VAL A 20 -11.71 -30.22 39.35
CA VAL A 20 -12.66 -31.35 39.23
C VAL A 20 -13.71 -31.30 40.34
N ALA A 21 -14.76 -30.52 40.11
CA ALA A 21 -16.10 -30.84 40.58
C ALA A 21 -16.98 -30.85 39.32
N VAL A 22 -17.05 -32.00 38.64
CA VAL A 22 -18.12 -33.00 38.83
C VAL A 22 -19.44 -32.40 38.34
N PHE A 23 -19.72 -32.56 37.05
CA PHE A 23 -20.65 -33.60 36.59
C PHE A 23 -22.01 -33.50 37.28
N ASP A 24 -22.97 -32.92 36.57
CA ASP A 24 -24.33 -33.45 36.61
C ASP A 24 -24.53 -34.27 35.32
N LEU A 25 -24.65 -35.58 35.49
CA LEU A 25 -24.45 -36.64 34.49
C LEU A 25 -25.78 -37.22 34.02
N ASN A 26 -26.92 -36.53 34.17
CA ASN A 26 -28.23 -37.15 33.94
C ASN A 26 -29.28 -36.26 33.25
N ARG A 27 -28.93 -35.54 32.19
CA ARG A 27 -29.93 -35.09 31.19
C ARG A 27 -29.41 -35.20 29.75
N THR A 28 -29.58 -36.37 29.16
CA THR A 28 -29.97 -36.50 27.74
C THR A 28 -31.49 -36.74 27.72
N PRO A 29 -32.24 -36.06 26.83
CA PRO A 29 -32.41 -36.47 25.43
C PRO A 29 -32.38 -35.23 24.49
N SER A 30 -32.27 -35.23 23.16
CA SER A 30 -32.50 -36.13 22.03
C SER A 30 -31.79 -35.49 20.82
N PRO A 31 -31.32 -36.22 19.78
CA PRO A 31 -30.57 -35.61 18.69
C PRO A 31 -31.50 -34.91 17.70
N GLU A 32 -31.37 -33.59 17.54
CA GLU A 32 -31.80 -32.91 16.31
C GLU A 32 -30.73 -33.13 15.23
N PRO A 33 -31.12 -33.40 13.96
CA PRO A 33 -30.16 -33.63 12.89
C PRO A 33 -29.32 -32.37 12.65
N PRO A 34 -28.03 -32.51 12.32
CA PRO A 34 -27.15 -31.37 12.18
C PRO A 34 -27.64 -30.47 11.04
N GLU A 35 -28.07 -29.25 11.38
CA GLU A 35 -28.07 -28.16 10.42
C GLU A 35 -26.65 -28.03 9.89
N GLU A 36 -26.51 -28.18 8.57
CA GLU A 36 -25.28 -27.95 7.83
C GLU A 36 -24.69 -26.61 8.26
N GLN A 37 -23.62 -26.66 9.07
CA GLN A 37 -22.68 -25.56 9.17
C GLN A 37 -22.07 -25.39 7.79
N THR A 38 -22.71 -24.54 6.98
CA THR A 38 -22.06 -23.92 5.84
C THR A 38 -20.71 -23.40 6.34
N PRO A 39 -19.57 -23.79 5.73
CA PRO A 39 -18.29 -23.23 6.11
C PRO A 39 -18.40 -21.71 5.95
N GLN A 40 -18.38 -20.98 7.07
CA GLN A 40 -18.18 -19.54 7.04
C GLN A 40 -16.84 -19.32 6.36
N ALA A 41 -16.91 -18.90 5.09
CA ALA A 41 -15.74 -18.47 4.36
C ALA A 41 -15.00 -17.43 5.23
N PRO A 42 -13.67 -17.54 5.40
CA PRO A 42 -12.92 -16.57 6.18
C PRO A 42 -13.25 -15.19 5.64
N ALA A 43 -13.78 -14.32 6.50
CA ALA A 43 -14.17 -12.97 6.14
C ALA A 43 -13.03 -12.32 5.36
N ALA A 44 -13.29 -12.05 4.07
CA ALA A 44 -12.34 -11.38 3.22
C ALA A 44 -12.01 -10.05 3.89
N GLN A 45 -10.79 -9.93 4.44
CA GLN A 45 -10.31 -8.71 5.06
C GLN A 45 -10.35 -7.61 4.01
N SER A 46 -11.41 -6.79 4.04
CA SER A 46 -11.59 -5.68 3.13
C SER A 46 -10.43 -4.72 3.32
N ASN A 47 -9.76 -4.39 2.21
CA ASN A 47 -8.64 -3.46 2.24
C ASN A 47 -9.05 -2.16 2.92
N PRO A 48 -8.34 -1.70 3.97
CA PRO A 48 -8.68 -0.46 4.63
C PRO A 48 -8.61 0.69 3.61
N THR A 49 -9.75 1.35 3.48
CA THR A 49 -10.00 2.48 2.62
C THR A 49 -9.13 3.66 3.08
N ARG A 50 -8.94 4.66 2.22
CA ARG A 50 -8.21 5.89 2.61
C ARG A 50 -8.79 6.56 3.86
N LYS A 51 -10.10 6.39 4.11
CA LYS A 51 -10.83 6.84 5.30
C LYS A 51 -10.33 6.14 6.57
N ASP A 52 -10.19 4.83 6.55
CA ASP A 52 -9.73 4.01 7.68
C ASP A 52 -8.30 4.36 8.09
N ILE A 53 -7.44 4.71 7.13
CA ILE A 53 -6.07 5.19 7.40
C ILE A 53 -6.08 6.58 8.07
N THR A 54 -7.00 7.46 7.68
CA THR A 54 -7.15 8.78 8.31
C THR A 54 -7.76 8.70 9.70
N GLU A 55 -8.69 7.79 9.93
CA GLU A 55 -9.27 7.54 11.25
C GLU A 55 -8.25 6.92 12.20
N LEU A 56 -7.43 5.97 11.73
CA LEU A 56 -6.34 5.39 12.52
C LEU A 56 -5.33 6.46 12.98
N LYS A 57 -5.02 7.46 12.12
CA LYS A 57 -4.14 8.58 12.47
C LYS A 57 -4.71 9.50 13.55
N ARG A 58 -6.04 9.55 13.69
CA ARG A 58 -6.75 10.35 14.70
C ARG A 58 -7.09 9.55 15.95
N SER A 59 -7.11 8.23 15.85
CA SER A 59 -7.38 7.32 16.96
C SER A 59 -6.23 7.31 17.98
N SER A 60 -6.56 7.01 19.24
CA SER A 60 -5.59 6.74 20.32
C SER A 60 -4.60 5.61 19.98
N ARG A 61 -4.88 4.82 18.94
CA ARG A 61 -4.02 3.75 18.44
C ARG A 61 -2.91 4.25 17.50
N ALA A 62 -2.86 5.54 17.17
CA ALA A 62 -1.81 6.09 16.29
C ALA A 62 -0.41 5.92 16.94
N PRO A 63 0.62 5.52 16.17
CA PRO A 63 1.99 5.33 16.70
C PRO A 63 2.55 6.57 17.39
N GLY A 64 2.21 7.76 16.89
CA GLY A 64 2.65 9.03 17.49
C GLY A 64 2.03 9.29 18.86
N ILE A 65 0.77 8.91 19.06
CA ILE A 65 0.06 9.10 20.32
C ILE A 65 0.59 8.11 21.37
N GLN A 66 0.74 6.83 20.99
CA GLN A 66 1.30 5.81 21.89
C GLN A 66 2.75 6.11 22.28
N ALA A 67 3.60 6.47 21.32
CA ALA A 67 5.00 6.82 21.59
C ALA A 67 5.12 8.11 22.43
N SER A 68 4.22 9.07 22.24
CA SER A 68 4.16 10.26 23.08
C SER A 68 3.75 9.92 24.52
N ALA A 69 2.77 9.03 24.72
CA ALA A 69 2.37 8.60 26.05
C ALA A 69 3.51 7.91 26.81
N ILE A 70 4.26 7.04 26.13
CA ILE A 70 5.43 6.34 26.71
C ILE A 70 6.56 7.33 27.03
N ALA A 71 6.84 8.28 26.14
CA ALA A 71 7.84 9.31 26.39
C ALA A 71 7.44 10.25 27.54
N ILE A 72 6.15 10.55 27.71
CA ILE A 72 5.65 11.32 28.86
C ILE A 72 5.78 10.50 30.16
N ALA A 73 5.43 9.21 30.12
CA ALA A 73 5.54 8.31 31.27
C ALA A 73 6.99 8.12 31.76
N SER A 74 7.98 8.32 30.89
CA SER A 74 9.40 8.29 31.26
C SER A 74 9.88 9.50 32.08
N GLY A 75 9.02 10.49 32.35
CA GLY A 75 9.32 11.61 33.24
C GLY A 75 10.23 12.70 32.66
N TYR A 76 10.66 12.56 31.40
CA TYR A 76 11.47 13.58 30.74
C TYR A 76 10.61 14.76 30.25
N PRO A 77 11.09 16.02 30.38
CA PRO A 77 10.37 17.18 29.91
C PRO A 77 10.18 17.13 28.39
N LYS A 78 8.95 17.44 27.95
CA LYS A 78 8.57 17.39 26.54
C LYS A 78 9.47 18.31 25.71
N GLY A 79 10.19 17.72 24.75
CA GLY A 79 11.12 18.44 23.88
C GLY A 79 12.60 18.30 24.24
N SER A 80 12.93 17.70 25.40
CA SER A 80 14.31 17.36 25.76
C SER A 80 14.93 16.32 24.80
N LYS A 81 16.26 16.19 24.83
CA LYS A 81 16.96 15.20 23.99
C LYS A 81 16.56 13.77 24.37
N GLU A 82 16.39 13.52 25.67
CA GLU A 82 16.00 12.25 26.28
C GLU A 82 14.56 11.89 25.90
N TYR A 83 13.64 12.85 26.01
CA TYR A 83 12.26 12.71 25.54
C TYR A 83 12.21 12.32 24.06
N LYS A 84 12.95 13.04 23.21
CA LYS A 84 13.00 12.75 21.77
C LYS A 84 13.54 11.35 21.51
N LYS A 85 14.58 10.92 22.23
CA LYS A 85 15.18 9.59 22.07
C LYS A 85 14.17 8.47 22.41
N VAL A 86 13.48 8.58 23.55
CA VAL A 86 12.45 7.60 23.97
C VAL A 86 11.28 7.60 22.99
N TYR A 87 10.80 8.79 22.59
CA TYR A 87 9.74 8.97 21.61
C TYR A 87 10.08 8.32 20.28
N PHE A 88 11.22 8.65 19.68
CA PHE A 88 11.60 8.12 18.37
C PHE A 88 11.80 6.60 18.41
N HIS A 89 12.41 6.08 19.47
CA HIS A 89 12.59 4.64 19.64
C HIS A 89 11.25 3.90 19.63
N HIS A 90 10.30 4.31 20.48
CA HIS A 90 9.00 3.67 20.57
C HIS A 90 8.12 3.95 19.36
N TYR A 91 8.20 5.14 18.78
CA TYR A 91 7.48 5.48 17.55
C TYR A 91 7.85 4.53 16.40
N HIS A 92 9.14 4.28 16.20
CA HIS A 92 9.59 3.36 15.15
C HIS A 92 9.24 1.91 15.45
N SER A 93 9.36 1.49 16.71
CA SER A 93 8.99 0.13 17.15
C SER A 93 7.49 -0.15 16.93
N ILE A 94 6.63 0.71 17.47
CA ILE A 94 5.16 0.60 17.36
C ILE A 94 4.73 0.71 15.90
N ARG A 95 5.34 1.61 15.12
CA ARG A 95 5.05 1.73 13.69
C ARG A 95 5.49 0.48 12.92
N ARG A 96 6.56 -0.21 13.33
CA ARG A 96 6.99 -1.47 12.72
C ARG A 96 6.00 -2.57 13.06
N GLN A 97 5.68 -2.75 14.33
CA GLN A 97 4.69 -3.74 14.79
C GLN A 97 3.32 -3.55 14.16
N GLN A 98 2.81 -2.31 14.12
CA GLN A 98 1.51 -2.02 13.49
C GLN A 98 1.56 -2.19 11.97
N LYS A 99 2.70 -1.93 11.32
CA LYS A 99 2.86 -2.23 9.90
C LYS A 99 2.92 -3.73 9.66
N GLU A 100 3.66 -4.49 10.46
CA GLU A 100 3.68 -5.94 10.37
C GLU A 100 2.26 -6.48 10.56
N GLN A 101 1.51 -6.05 11.57
CA GLN A 101 0.12 -6.46 11.76
C GLN A 101 -0.86 -5.98 10.65
N PHE A 102 -0.67 -4.78 10.08
CA PHE A 102 -1.49 -4.31 8.94
C PHE A 102 -1.10 -4.94 7.60
N PHE A 103 0.12 -5.46 7.49
CA PHE A 103 0.69 -6.01 6.25
C PHE A 103 1.00 -7.51 6.33
N GLU A 104 0.73 -8.18 7.46
CA GLU A 104 0.85 -9.65 7.62
C GLU A 104 -0.15 -10.40 6.72
N GLY A 105 -1.21 -9.73 6.24
CA GLY A 105 -2.05 -10.17 5.13
C GLY A 105 -1.72 -9.55 3.76
N ARG A 106 -0.68 -8.71 3.67
CA ARG A 106 -0.25 -7.97 2.47
C ARG A 106 1.19 -8.22 2.06
N VAL A 107 1.74 -9.41 2.33
CA VAL A 107 2.78 -9.95 1.45
C VAL A 107 2.09 -10.34 0.12
N ALA A 108 1.47 -9.35 -0.53
CA ALA A 108 1.07 -9.43 -1.90
C ALA A 108 2.37 -9.67 -2.67
N ASP A 109 2.39 -10.77 -3.42
CA ASP A 109 3.49 -11.22 -4.26
C ASP A 109 4.37 -10.03 -4.70
N PRO A 110 5.65 -9.96 -4.29
CA PRO A 110 6.50 -8.79 -4.55
C PRO A 110 6.55 -8.42 -6.04
N LYS A 111 6.31 -9.39 -6.93
CA LYS A 111 6.14 -9.16 -8.38
C LYS A 111 4.88 -8.33 -8.69
N LEU A 112 3.75 -8.62 -8.05
CA LEU A 112 2.49 -7.90 -8.21
C LEU A 112 2.60 -6.47 -7.66
N ALA A 113 3.24 -6.27 -6.50
CA ALA A 113 3.48 -4.96 -5.94
C ALA A 113 4.33 -4.08 -6.87
N LEU A 114 5.42 -4.63 -7.41
CA LEU A 114 6.27 -3.94 -8.39
C LEU A 114 5.51 -3.61 -9.69
N LYS A 115 4.65 -4.53 -10.16
CA LYS A 115 3.81 -4.31 -11.34
C LYS A 115 2.83 -3.16 -11.13
N GLN A 116 2.14 -3.12 -9.99
CA GLN A 116 1.23 -2.04 -9.64
C GLN A 116 1.95 -0.70 -9.48
N GLU A 117 3.14 -0.69 -8.87
CA GLU A 117 3.94 0.53 -8.75
C GLU A 117 4.37 1.07 -10.12
N LYS A 118 4.88 0.21 -11.00
CA LYS A 118 5.21 0.57 -12.39
C LYS A 118 4.00 1.11 -13.12
N GLN A 119 2.84 0.49 -12.94
CA GLN A 119 1.60 0.91 -13.58
C GLN A 119 1.17 2.31 -13.10
N ARG A 120 1.17 2.57 -11.79
CA ARG A 120 0.85 3.89 -11.24
C ARG A 120 1.81 4.98 -11.73
N LYS A 121 3.11 4.67 -11.82
CA LYS A 121 4.11 5.59 -12.40
C LYS A 121 3.78 5.89 -13.86
N ASN A 122 3.49 4.87 -14.66
CA ASN A 122 3.15 5.03 -16.07
C ASN A 122 1.87 5.86 -16.27
N GLU A 123 0.83 5.61 -15.47
CA GLU A 123 -0.43 6.37 -15.52
C GLU A 123 -0.22 7.84 -15.14
N SER A 124 0.57 8.12 -14.10
CA SER A 124 0.93 9.48 -13.70
C SER A 124 1.68 10.21 -14.81
N ILE A 125 2.64 9.55 -15.46
CA ILE A 125 3.39 10.10 -16.59
C ILE A 125 2.45 10.38 -17.76
N ALA A 126 1.56 9.44 -18.09
CA ALA A 126 0.60 9.60 -19.18
C ALA A 126 -0.33 10.79 -18.93
N LYS A 127 -0.85 10.94 -17.70
CA LYS A 127 -1.69 12.07 -17.30
C LYS A 127 -0.94 13.39 -17.39
N ALA A 128 0.29 13.46 -16.89
CA ALA A 128 1.12 14.66 -16.98
C ALA A 128 1.45 15.03 -18.43
N ASN A 129 1.67 14.05 -19.30
CA ASN A 129 1.92 14.29 -20.72
C ASN A 129 0.66 14.76 -21.45
N LYS A 130 -0.51 14.21 -21.11
CA LYS A 130 -1.80 14.63 -21.65
C LYS A 130 -2.11 16.09 -21.30
N ALA A 131 -2.06 16.44 -20.02
CA ALA A 131 -2.30 17.80 -19.54
C ALA A 131 -1.34 18.82 -20.18
N ARG A 132 -0.06 18.44 -20.33
CA ARG A 132 0.93 19.29 -20.99
C ARG A 132 0.70 19.43 -22.51
N ALA A 133 0.22 18.40 -23.18
CA ALA A 133 -0.17 18.48 -24.59
C ALA A 133 -1.42 19.34 -24.80
N GLU A 134 -2.37 19.30 -23.87
CA GLU A 134 -3.57 20.15 -23.88
C GLU A 134 -3.21 21.63 -23.72
N ARG A 135 -2.34 21.97 -22.75
CA ARG A 135 -1.81 23.34 -22.62
C ARG A 135 -1.12 23.83 -23.89
N ARG A 136 -0.41 22.95 -24.59
CA ARG A 136 0.24 23.27 -25.88
C ARG A 136 -0.77 23.58 -26.97
N ARG A 137 -1.86 22.82 -27.05
CA ARG A 137 -2.93 23.10 -28.02
C ARG A 137 -3.69 24.38 -27.67
N ALA A 138 -3.85 24.67 -26.38
CA ALA A 138 -4.54 25.86 -25.89
C ALA A 138 -3.68 27.14 -25.94
N GLY A 139 -2.38 27.04 -26.27
CA GLY A 139 -1.47 28.19 -26.26
C GLY A 139 -1.13 28.73 -24.86
N THR A 140 -1.49 28.01 -23.79
CA THR A 140 -1.29 28.41 -22.40
C THR A 140 -0.05 27.75 -21.78
N LEU A 141 1.03 27.61 -22.55
CA LEU A 141 2.28 27.09 -21.99
C LEU A 141 2.90 28.13 -21.06
N THR A 142 3.39 27.67 -19.92
CA THR A 142 4.23 28.53 -19.08
C THR A 142 5.66 28.56 -19.63
N PRO A 143 6.43 29.64 -19.39
CA PRO A 143 7.85 29.67 -19.75
C PRO A 143 8.65 28.49 -19.14
N ALA A 144 8.24 28.01 -17.96
CA ALA A 144 8.84 26.84 -17.33
C ALA A 144 8.56 25.54 -18.11
N ASP A 145 7.35 25.39 -18.65
CA ASP A 145 6.98 24.27 -19.51
C ASP A 145 7.80 24.30 -20.81
N GLU A 146 7.97 25.48 -21.42
CA GLU A 146 8.77 25.68 -22.64
C GLU A 146 10.23 25.30 -22.44
N TRP A 147 10.85 25.84 -21.39
CA TRP A 147 12.23 25.50 -21.02
C TRP A 147 12.40 24.00 -20.79
N TYR A 148 11.44 23.36 -20.12
CA TYR A 148 11.45 21.91 -19.91
C TYR A 148 11.41 21.15 -21.26
N TYR A 149 10.54 21.57 -22.19
CA TYR A 149 10.45 20.95 -23.51
C TYR A 149 11.72 21.12 -24.32
N GLU A 150 12.32 22.30 -24.30
CA GLU A 150 13.58 22.57 -24.98
C GLU A 150 14.70 21.71 -24.40
N ARG A 151 14.79 21.60 -23.07
CA ARG A 151 15.76 20.72 -22.40
C ARG A 151 15.55 19.26 -22.79
N CYS A 152 14.32 18.77 -22.76
CA CYS A 152 14.01 17.40 -23.20
C CYS A 152 14.33 17.16 -24.68
N ALA A 153 14.00 18.12 -25.54
CA ALA A 153 14.29 18.04 -26.97
C ALA A 153 15.81 18.03 -27.23
N LYS A 154 16.57 18.88 -26.53
CA LYS A 154 18.03 18.94 -26.60
C LYS A 154 18.65 17.63 -26.16
N TRP A 155 18.24 17.09 -25.01
CA TRP A 155 18.69 15.79 -24.53
C TRP A 155 18.37 14.66 -25.52
N GLN A 156 17.16 14.65 -26.09
CA GLN A 156 16.77 13.64 -27.06
C GLN A 156 17.56 13.75 -28.37
N ARG A 157 17.86 14.97 -28.84
CA ARG A 157 18.73 15.22 -29.99
C ARG A 157 20.13 14.69 -29.72
N GLU A 158 20.67 14.94 -28.53
CA GLU A 158 21.98 14.46 -28.13
C GLU A 158 22.04 12.93 -28.06
N LYS A 159 21.03 12.29 -27.44
CA LYS A 159 20.91 10.83 -27.42
C LYS A 159 20.83 10.23 -28.83
N ASN A 160 20.04 10.85 -29.70
CA ASN A 160 19.91 10.44 -31.10
C ASN A 160 21.21 10.65 -31.91
N ARG A 161 22.01 11.67 -31.56
CA ARG A 161 23.32 11.93 -32.16
C ARG A 161 24.33 10.86 -31.74
N LYS A 162 24.34 10.50 -30.45
CA LYS A 162 25.22 9.47 -29.88
C LYS A 162 24.86 8.05 -30.36
N ASN A 163 23.59 7.80 -30.69
CA ASN A 163 23.14 6.50 -31.20
C ASN A 163 22.12 6.68 -32.34
N PRO A 164 22.58 6.78 -33.61
CA PRO A 164 21.70 6.95 -34.75
C PRO A 164 20.85 5.70 -35.06
N GLU A 165 21.35 4.50 -34.75
CA GLU A 165 20.60 3.25 -34.96
C GLU A 165 19.37 3.17 -34.04
N TYR A 166 19.54 3.56 -32.77
CA TYR A 166 18.41 3.68 -31.83
C TYR A 166 17.32 4.62 -32.37
N LYS A 167 17.71 5.74 -32.98
CA LYS A 167 16.77 6.67 -33.63
C LYS A 167 16.05 6.00 -34.81
N ARG A 168 16.79 5.29 -35.67
CA ARG A 168 16.23 4.57 -36.84
C ARG A 168 15.20 3.52 -36.39
N LYS A 169 15.58 2.65 -35.44
CA LYS A 169 14.70 1.61 -34.88
C LYS A 169 13.44 2.21 -34.25
N ARG A 170 13.59 3.19 -33.35
CA ARG A 170 12.45 3.88 -32.73
C ARG A 170 11.50 4.50 -33.75
N ASN A 171 12.03 5.08 -34.83
CA ASN A 171 11.22 5.65 -35.89
C ASN A 171 10.52 4.58 -36.74
N ALA A 172 11.14 3.42 -36.97
CA ALA A 172 10.52 2.27 -37.60
C ALA A 172 9.37 1.73 -36.75
N ASP A 173 9.61 1.48 -35.46
CA ASP A 173 8.59 1.02 -34.51
C ASP A 173 7.41 2.00 -34.44
N ALA A 174 7.67 3.32 -34.46
CA ALA A 174 6.64 4.33 -34.47
C ALA A 174 5.78 4.30 -35.74
N ARG A 175 6.40 4.04 -36.90
CA ARG A 175 5.68 3.86 -38.18
C ARG A 175 4.82 2.61 -38.16
N GLU A 176 5.34 1.50 -37.67
CA GLU A 176 4.57 0.26 -37.51
C GLU A 176 3.37 0.45 -36.58
N ARG A 177 3.56 1.05 -35.41
CA ARG A 177 2.45 1.36 -34.49
C ARG A 177 1.40 2.26 -35.12
N LYS A 178 1.82 3.24 -35.93
CA LYS A 178 0.89 4.10 -36.67
C LYS A 178 0.12 3.30 -37.72
N ARG A 179 0.80 2.43 -38.47
CA ARG A 179 0.17 1.54 -39.46
C ARG A 179 -0.84 0.60 -38.80
N ALA A 180 -0.48 -0.03 -37.68
CA ALA A 180 -1.36 -0.91 -36.91
C ALA A 180 -2.62 -0.16 -36.43
N ARG A 181 -2.48 1.03 -35.84
CA ARG A 181 -3.63 1.84 -35.42
C ARG A 181 -4.55 2.23 -36.60
N LEU A 182 -3.96 2.58 -37.74
CA LEU A 182 -4.75 2.91 -38.94
C LEU A 182 -5.47 1.67 -39.49
N ALA A 183 -4.84 0.50 -39.43
CA ALA A 183 -5.47 -0.77 -39.81
C ALA A 183 -6.64 -1.11 -38.88
N GLU A 184 -6.45 -1.02 -37.56
CA GLU A 184 -7.52 -1.21 -36.56
C GLU A 184 -8.68 -0.22 -36.78
N GLN A 185 -8.39 1.05 -37.09
CA GLN A 185 -9.41 2.05 -37.39
C GLN A 185 -10.19 1.72 -38.66
N LYS A 186 -9.52 1.22 -39.71
CA LYS A 186 -10.18 0.78 -40.95
C LYS A 186 -11.04 -0.46 -40.73
N GLU A 187 -10.57 -1.43 -39.95
CA GLU A 187 -11.36 -2.61 -39.60
C GLU A 187 -12.62 -2.24 -38.80
N LYS A 188 -12.50 -1.31 -37.85
CA LYS A 188 -13.65 -0.78 -37.12
C LYS A 188 -14.64 -0.07 -38.03
N ALA A 189 -14.14 0.81 -38.91
CA ALA A 189 -14.98 1.53 -39.88
C ALA A 189 -15.68 0.60 -40.89
N ASN A 190 -15.03 -0.52 -41.29
CA ASN A 190 -15.65 -1.51 -42.17
C ASN A 190 -16.69 -2.38 -41.45
N LYS A 191 -16.56 -2.60 -40.14
CA LYS A 191 -17.56 -3.31 -39.32
C LYS A 191 -18.77 -2.45 -38.95
N GLU A 192 -18.61 -1.12 -38.96
CA GLU A 192 -19.67 -0.15 -38.65
C GLU A 192 -20.44 0.33 -39.89
N LYS A 193 -20.07 -0.06 -41.11
CA LYS A 193 -20.92 0.18 -42.29
C LYS A 193 -22.12 -0.77 -42.23
N PRO A 194 -23.37 -0.27 -42.11
CA PRO A 194 -24.54 -1.12 -42.20
C PRO A 194 -24.59 -1.76 -43.59
N ALA A 195 -24.92 -3.05 -43.61
CA ALA A 195 -25.14 -3.80 -44.82
C ALA A 195 -26.57 -3.54 -45.33
N ASP A 196 -26.81 -2.34 -45.88
CA ASP A 196 -27.98 -2.00 -46.69
C ASP A 196 -27.38 -1.30 -47.94
N ASP A 197 -27.63 -1.68 -49.20
CA ASP A 197 -28.87 -2.13 -49.82
C ASP A 197 -28.64 -3.32 -50.78
N LYS A 198 -29.57 -4.28 -50.76
CA LYS A 198 -29.86 -5.21 -51.88
C LYS A 198 -31.34 -5.18 -52.18
#